data_AF-A0A933JMC9-F1
#
_entry.id   AF-A0A933JMC9-F1
#
_cell.length_a   1.000
_cell.length_b   1.000
_cell.length_c   1.000
_cell.angle_alpha   90.00
_cell.angle_beta   90.00
_cell.angle_gamma   90.00
#
_symmetry.space_group_name_H-M   'P 1'
#
loop_
_entity.id
_entity.type
_entity.pdbx_description
1 polymer ?
#
loop_
_entity_poly.entity_id
_entity_poly.type
_entity_poly.pdbx_seq_one_letter_code
_entity_poly.pdbx_strand_id
1 'polypeptide(L)'
;MKTTFTHIDRAAKLAKTLVDKSDINTDGAIRQGDIGKIRKESSTKAMDDYAGLLDQARRTAAKSGGSTIGNVKKAMDTAAKKLKARDKDGNKAIDDQEAVKSMTVLESRMLEFSKSSKRKSASSFDFPEKYQAKPPKFSWKGSASEVAVSLLNAYSKPANDNMFPSWVSSNPGEPRALRFVVNGTEAKSMVAALKKLYVSRQKSVMTELVARSEGSSYGCLSPTNAGKKVLEDYAKDLGLDLEFGQPAAPHFHVS
;
A
#
# COMPACT_ATOMS: atom_id res chain seq x y z
N MET A 1 15.32 7.16 -30.19
CA MET A 1 14.94 5.75 -30.44
C MET A 1 13.43 5.60 -30.24
N LYS A 2 12.65 5.33 -31.30
CA LYS A 2 11.17 5.24 -31.20
C LYS A 2 10.72 4.03 -30.38
N THR A 3 9.86 4.27 -29.38
CA THR A 3 9.26 3.19 -28.58
C THR A 3 7.82 2.99 -29.00
N THR A 4 7.51 1.86 -29.62
CA THR A 4 6.16 1.59 -30.16
C THR A 4 5.16 1.28 -29.05
N PHE A 5 3.89 1.57 -29.30
CA PHE A 5 2.79 1.28 -28.37
C PHE A 5 2.65 -0.20 -28.06
N THR A 6 2.96 -1.07 -29.03
CA THR A 6 3.02 -2.51 -28.81
C THR A 6 4.07 -2.90 -27.76
N HIS A 7 5.22 -2.22 -27.73
CA HIS A 7 6.21 -2.46 -26.68
C HIS A 7 5.73 -1.96 -25.32
N ILE A 8 5.10 -0.78 -25.27
CA ILE A 8 4.51 -0.22 -24.04
C ILE A 8 3.44 -1.16 -23.49
N ASP A 9 2.56 -1.71 -24.33
CA ASP A 9 1.53 -2.67 -23.89
C ASP A 9 2.11 -3.97 -23.36
N ARG A 10 3.12 -4.51 -24.05
CA ARG A 10 3.81 -5.72 -23.59
C ARG A 10 4.50 -5.47 -22.25
N ALA A 11 5.16 -4.32 -22.11
CA ALA A 11 5.80 -3.91 -20.87
C ALA A 11 4.79 -3.70 -19.74
N ALA A 12 3.65 -3.06 -19.98
CA ALA A 12 2.60 -2.88 -18.98
C ALA A 12 2.02 -4.22 -18.52
N LYS A 13 1.74 -5.14 -19.46
CA LYS A 13 1.29 -6.51 -19.13
C LYS A 13 2.33 -7.26 -18.31
N LEU A 14 3.59 -7.22 -18.73
CA LEU A 14 4.71 -7.85 -18.02
C LEU A 14 4.87 -7.26 -16.62
N ALA A 15 4.91 -5.92 -16.49
CA ALA A 15 5.03 -5.23 -15.21
C ALA A 15 3.91 -5.65 -14.25
N LYS A 16 2.67 -5.76 -14.72
CA LYS A 16 1.54 -6.22 -13.92
C LYS A 16 1.70 -7.66 -13.43
N THR A 17 2.19 -8.57 -14.27
CA THR A 17 2.54 -9.93 -13.86
C THR A 17 3.64 -9.94 -12.80
N LEU A 18 4.63 -9.06 -12.94
CA LEU A 18 5.73 -8.92 -11.99
C LEU A 18 5.28 -8.30 -10.65
N VAL A 19 4.25 -7.44 -10.62
CA VAL A 19 3.72 -6.87 -9.37
C VAL A 19 3.24 -7.98 -8.43
N ASP A 20 2.61 -9.04 -8.95
CA ASP A 20 2.16 -10.17 -8.12
C ASP A 20 3.33 -10.95 -7.49
N LYS A 21 4.48 -10.96 -8.18
CA LYS A 21 5.73 -11.55 -7.66
C LYS A 21 6.45 -10.63 -6.67
N SER A 22 6.19 -9.33 -6.75
CA SER A 22 6.80 -8.31 -5.89
C SER A 22 6.18 -8.21 -4.50
N ASP A 23 5.02 -8.83 -4.28
CA ASP A 23 4.46 -9.03 -2.95
C ASP A 23 5.19 -10.16 -2.24
N ILE A 24 6.37 -9.83 -1.72
CA ILE A 24 7.23 -10.76 -0.98
C ILE A 24 6.54 -11.23 0.31
N ASN A 25 5.69 -10.41 0.92
CA ASN A 25 5.05 -10.73 2.20
C ASN A 25 3.71 -11.49 2.05
N THR A 26 3.22 -11.66 0.82
CA THR A 26 1.99 -12.39 0.47
C THR A 26 0.72 -11.84 1.12
N ASP A 27 0.68 -10.53 1.36
CA ASP A 27 -0.43 -9.86 2.04
C ASP A 27 -1.13 -8.77 1.20
N GLY A 28 -0.81 -8.72 -0.09
CA GLY A 28 -1.47 -7.86 -1.07
C GLY A 28 -0.95 -6.42 -1.12
N ALA A 29 0.12 -6.10 -0.40
CA ALA A 29 0.72 -4.77 -0.35
C ALA A 29 2.18 -4.76 -0.82
N ILE A 30 2.56 -3.72 -1.57
CA ILE A 30 3.94 -3.52 -2.02
C ILE A 30 4.63 -2.47 -1.14
N ARG A 31 5.71 -2.84 -0.47
CA ARG A 31 6.45 -1.96 0.45
C ARG A 31 7.73 -1.44 -0.17
N GLN A 32 8.24 -0.33 0.36
CA GLN A 32 9.56 0.17 0.01
C GLN A 32 10.66 -0.84 0.35
N GLY A 33 10.53 -1.55 1.48
CA GLY A 33 11.46 -2.62 1.86
C GLY A 33 11.47 -3.77 0.85
N ASP A 34 10.31 -4.13 0.28
CA ASP A 34 10.19 -5.18 -0.73
C ASP A 34 10.94 -4.79 -2.00
N ILE A 35 10.79 -3.54 -2.45
CA ILE A 35 11.52 -2.98 -3.58
C ILE A 35 13.04 -2.97 -3.31
N GLY A 36 13.45 -2.62 -2.10
CA GLY A 36 14.86 -2.67 -1.69
C GLY A 36 15.45 -4.07 -1.77
N LYS A 37 14.70 -5.11 -1.38
CA LYS A 37 15.11 -6.51 -1.52
C LYS A 37 15.22 -6.93 -2.98
N ILE A 38 14.20 -6.61 -3.80
CA ILE A 38 14.19 -6.88 -5.25
C ILE A 38 15.41 -6.27 -5.94
N ARG A 39 15.77 -5.01 -5.60
CA ARG A 39 16.96 -4.35 -6.15
C ARG A 39 18.26 -5.03 -5.75
N LYS A 40 18.36 -5.50 -4.51
CA LYS A 40 19.60 -6.11 -3.99
C LYS A 40 19.87 -7.48 -4.61
N GLU A 41 18.83 -8.25 -4.92
CA GLU A 41 18.97 -9.60 -5.48
C GLU A 41 19.14 -9.62 -7.00
N SER A 42 19.05 -8.48 -7.67
CA SER A 42 19.13 -8.42 -9.12
C SER A 42 20.33 -7.62 -9.63
N SER A 43 20.92 -8.12 -10.71
CA SER A 43 22.02 -7.49 -11.44
C SER A 43 21.65 -7.01 -12.85
N THR A 44 20.39 -7.16 -13.28
CA THR A 44 19.99 -6.81 -14.66
C THR A 44 19.36 -5.43 -14.76
N LYS A 45 19.71 -4.70 -15.82
CA LYS A 45 19.10 -3.38 -16.14
C LYS A 45 17.57 -3.43 -16.21
N ALA A 46 17.00 -4.51 -16.76
CA ALA A 46 15.55 -4.64 -16.90
C ALA A 46 14.85 -4.71 -15.53
N MET A 47 15.47 -5.36 -14.55
CA MET A 47 14.94 -5.39 -13.19
C MET A 47 15.17 -4.06 -12.46
N ASP A 48 16.29 -3.38 -12.67
CA ASP A 48 16.49 -2.04 -12.08
C ASP A 48 15.44 -1.05 -12.57
N ASP A 49 15.20 -1.05 -13.88
CA ASP A 49 14.15 -0.23 -14.50
C ASP A 49 12.75 -0.65 -13.99
N TYR A 50 12.51 -1.96 -13.80
CA TYR A 50 11.28 -2.47 -13.18
C TYR A 50 11.12 -1.99 -11.73
N ALA A 51 12.15 -2.10 -10.90
CA ALA A 51 12.10 -1.69 -9.50
C ALA A 51 11.95 -0.16 -9.36
N GLY A 52 12.50 0.61 -10.30
CA GLY A 52 12.25 2.04 -10.44
C GLY A 52 10.79 2.36 -10.78
N LEU A 53 10.22 1.64 -11.75
CA LEU A 53 8.81 1.73 -12.10
C LEU A 53 7.91 1.34 -10.93
N LEU A 54 8.22 0.24 -10.23
CA LEU A 54 7.46 -0.28 -9.10
C LEU A 54 7.42 0.71 -7.94
N ASP A 55 8.54 1.34 -7.57
CA ASP A 55 8.54 2.35 -6.49
C ASP A 55 7.68 3.56 -6.85
N GLN A 56 7.79 4.05 -8.08
CA GLN A 56 7.01 5.20 -8.49
C GLN A 56 5.50 4.87 -8.58
N ALA A 57 5.16 3.68 -9.06
CA ALA A 57 3.77 3.19 -9.10
C ALA A 57 3.21 3.02 -7.68
N ARG A 58 4.01 2.46 -6.75
CA ARG A 58 3.69 2.35 -5.32
C ARG A 58 3.39 3.70 -4.68
N ARG A 59 4.24 4.70 -4.91
CA ARG A 59 4.03 6.09 -4.41
C ARG A 59 2.76 6.72 -4.98
N THR A 60 2.47 6.44 -6.25
CA THR A 60 1.26 6.94 -6.91
C THR A 60 0.00 6.27 -6.34
N ALA A 61 0.06 4.97 -6.14
CA ALA A 61 -1.00 4.17 -5.52
C ALA A 61 -1.29 4.63 -4.08
N ALA A 62 -0.25 4.93 -3.29
CA ALA A 62 -0.41 5.42 -1.91
C ALA A 62 -1.29 6.67 -1.83
N LYS A 63 -1.19 7.58 -2.81
CA LYS A 63 -2.02 8.80 -2.89
C LYS A 63 -3.50 8.51 -3.18
N SER A 64 -3.84 7.33 -3.69
CA SER A 64 -5.18 6.98 -4.19
C SER A 64 -5.89 5.92 -3.33
N GLY A 65 -5.45 5.69 -2.10
CA GLY A 65 -6.02 4.68 -1.20
C GLY A 65 -5.12 3.46 -0.95
N GLY A 66 -3.80 3.68 -0.88
CA GLY A 66 -2.85 2.66 -0.42
C GLY A 66 -2.09 1.93 -1.52
N SER A 67 -0.92 1.40 -1.15
CA SER A 67 0.03 0.71 -2.04
C SER A 67 -0.32 -0.77 -2.30
N THR A 68 -1.60 -1.07 -2.54
CA THR A 68 -2.04 -2.44 -2.88
C THR A 68 -1.51 -2.88 -4.24
N ILE A 69 -1.39 -4.20 -4.44
CA ILE A 69 -1.19 -4.80 -5.77
C ILE A 69 -2.17 -4.22 -6.80
N GLY A 70 -3.46 -4.13 -6.45
CA GLY A 70 -4.51 -3.61 -7.33
C GLY A 70 -4.27 -2.14 -7.73
N ASN A 71 -4.01 -1.27 -6.76
CA ASN A 71 -3.75 0.15 -7.02
C ASN A 71 -2.44 0.38 -7.76
N VAL A 72 -1.40 -0.41 -7.47
CA VAL A 72 -0.11 -0.37 -8.19
C VAL A 72 -0.31 -0.77 -9.66
N LYS A 73 -1.03 -1.86 -9.94
CA LYS A 73 -1.38 -2.27 -11.30
C LYS A 73 -2.19 -1.20 -12.02
N LYS A 74 -3.17 -0.59 -11.34
CA LYS A 74 -3.97 0.53 -11.89
C LYS A 74 -3.12 1.76 -12.22
N ALA A 75 -2.13 2.08 -11.39
CA ALA A 75 -1.18 3.17 -11.65
C ALA A 75 -0.35 2.88 -12.91
N MET A 76 0.12 1.63 -13.08
CA MET A 76 0.83 1.20 -14.29
C MET A 76 -0.04 1.29 -15.56
N ASP A 77 -1.30 0.81 -15.49
CA ASP A 77 -2.26 0.92 -16.60
C ASP A 77 -2.51 2.39 -16.97
N THR A 78 -2.66 3.25 -15.95
CA THR A 78 -2.86 4.69 -16.15
C THR A 78 -1.65 5.33 -16.84
N ALA A 79 -0.43 4.97 -16.43
CA ALA A 79 0.79 5.47 -17.06
C ALA A 79 0.89 5.02 -18.53
N ALA A 80 0.63 3.73 -18.82
CA ALA A 80 0.62 3.22 -20.18
C ALA A 80 -0.44 3.91 -21.07
N LYS A 81 -1.65 4.15 -20.53
CA LYS A 81 -2.70 4.89 -21.23
C LYS A 81 -2.30 6.34 -21.52
N LYS A 82 -1.69 7.02 -20.55
CA LYS A 82 -1.22 8.40 -20.72
C LYS A 82 -0.09 8.50 -21.74
N LEU A 83 0.85 7.55 -21.73
CA LEU A 83 1.90 7.43 -22.74
C LEU A 83 1.30 7.34 -24.15
N LYS A 84 0.27 6.50 -24.33
CA LYS A 84 -0.40 6.38 -25.64
C LYS A 84 -1.15 7.63 -26.07
N ALA A 85 -1.75 8.35 -25.14
CA ALA A 85 -2.46 9.60 -25.43
C ALA A 85 -1.52 10.75 -25.84
N ARG A 86 -0.20 10.55 -25.78
CA ARG A 86 0.80 11.55 -26.17
C ARG A 86 1.16 11.52 -27.65
N ASP A 87 0.81 10.46 -28.37
CA ASP A 87 1.02 10.36 -29.83
C ASP A 87 0.14 11.40 -30.53
N LYS A 88 0.79 12.47 -30.99
CA LYS A 88 0.10 13.59 -31.66
C LYS A 88 0.03 13.40 -33.17
N ASP A 89 0.93 12.60 -33.75
CA ASP A 89 1.07 12.42 -35.20
C ASP A 89 0.41 11.12 -35.70
N GLY A 90 -0.13 10.31 -34.81
CA GLY A 90 -0.79 9.03 -35.10
C GLY A 90 0.18 7.91 -35.43
N ASN A 91 1.48 8.07 -35.16
CA ASN A 91 2.52 7.13 -35.58
C ASN A 91 2.60 5.87 -34.69
N LYS A 92 1.79 5.78 -33.64
CA LYS A 92 1.72 4.66 -32.67
C LYS A 92 3.05 4.38 -31.97
N ALA A 93 3.86 5.40 -31.78
CA ALA A 93 5.10 5.37 -31.04
C ALA A 93 5.26 6.64 -30.21
N ILE A 94 6.22 6.60 -29.28
CA ILE A 94 6.73 7.81 -28.64
C ILE A 94 8.12 8.03 -29.18
N ASP A 95 8.33 9.18 -29.81
CA ASP A 95 9.64 9.61 -30.26
C ASP A 95 10.37 10.47 -29.21
N ASP A 96 11.61 10.83 -29.51
CA ASP A 96 12.47 11.56 -28.58
C ASP A 96 11.99 13.01 -28.38
N GLN A 97 11.18 13.58 -29.28
CA GLN A 97 10.61 14.92 -29.14
C GLN A 97 9.39 14.91 -28.22
N GLU A 98 8.55 13.88 -28.33
CA GLU A 98 7.38 13.66 -27.47
C GLU A 98 7.76 13.23 -26.05
N ALA A 99 8.91 12.58 -25.88
CA ALA A 99 9.41 12.11 -24.59
C ALA A 99 9.88 13.22 -23.63
N VAL A 100 10.25 14.41 -24.14
CA VAL A 100 11.07 15.37 -23.37
C VAL A 100 10.26 16.45 -22.64
N LYS A 101 9.04 16.82 -23.08
CA LYS A 101 8.43 18.09 -22.63
C LYS A 101 7.35 18.06 -21.55
N SER A 102 6.87 16.91 -21.06
CA SER A 102 5.82 16.93 -20.00
C SER A 102 5.52 15.58 -19.33
N MET A 103 6.42 14.59 -19.44
CA MET A 103 6.16 13.26 -18.88
C MET A 103 6.23 13.28 -17.35
N THR A 104 5.27 12.63 -16.71
CA THR A 104 5.38 12.40 -15.26
C THR A 104 6.51 11.41 -14.99
N VAL A 105 7.09 11.43 -13.79
CA VAL A 105 8.14 10.46 -13.40
C VAL A 105 7.68 9.01 -13.64
N LEU A 106 6.41 8.70 -13.37
CA LEU A 106 5.85 7.37 -13.58
C LEU A 106 5.83 6.99 -15.07
N GLU A 107 5.46 7.93 -15.95
CA GLU A 107 5.46 7.70 -17.39
C GLU A 107 6.88 7.49 -17.92
N SER A 108 7.86 8.27 -17.44
CA SER A 108 9.27 8.09 -17.82
C SER A 108 9.82 6.73 -17.38
N ARG A 109 9.52 6.29 -16.15
CA ARG A 109 9.91 4.95 -15.68
C ARG A 109 9.24 3.82 -16.47
N MET A 110 7.98 3.99 -16.87
CA MET A 110 7.30 3.01 -17.72
C MET A 110 7.95 2.92 -19.10
N LEU A 111 8.35 4.06 -19.66
CA LEU A 111 9.06 4.10 -20.94
C LEU A 111 10.45 3.44 -20.84
N GLU A 112 11.23 3.73 -19.79
CA GLU A 112 12.52 3.08 -19.51
C GLU A 112 12.37 1.57 -19.41
N PHE A 113 11.42 1.10 -18.60
CA PHE A 113 11.14 -0.33 -18.45
C PHE A 113 10.75 -0.97 -19.79
N SER A 114 9.92 -0.31 -20.60
CA SER A 114 9.53 -0.84 -21.91
C SER A 114 10.69 -1.02 -22.90
N LYS A 115 11.75 -0.21 -22.75
CA LYS A 115 12.96 -0.32 -23.57
C LYS A 115 13.84 -1.49 -23.10
N SER A 116 14.05 -1.65 -21.79
CA SER A 116 14.92 -2.68 -21.24
C SER A 116 14.26 -4.06 -21.12
N SER A 117 12.93 -4.13 -21.02
CA SER A 117 12.17 -5.39 -20.96
C SER A 117 11.89 -5.99 -22.34
N LYS A 118 12.43 -5.43 -23.41
CA LYS A 118 12.17 -5.88 -24.79
C LYS A 118 12.58 -7.35 -24.94
N ARG A 119 11.63 -8.19 -25.36
CA ARG A 119 11.76 -9.66 -25.50
C ARG A 119 11.93 -10.45 -24.19
N LYS A 120 11.76 -9.82 -23.02
CA LYS A 120 11.78 -10.51 -21.73
C LYS A 120 10.41 -11.12 -21.42
N SER A 121 10.41 -12.25 -20.73
CA SER A 121 9.23 -12.90 -20.15
C SER A 121 9.22 -12.71 -18.64
N ALA A 122 8.11 -13.02 -17.97
CA ALA A 122 8.04 -12.99 -16.51
C ALA A 122 8.98 -13.99 -15.82
N SER A 123 9.47 -15.01 -16.53
CA SER A 123 10.49 -15.96 -16.04
C SER A 123 11.92 -15.42 -16.16
N SER A 124 12.14 -14.31 -16.88
CA SER A 124 13.45 -13.64 -16.96
C SER A 124 13.74 -12.71 -15.77
N PHE A 125 12.87 -12.71 -14.76
CA PHE A 125 12.95 -11.86 -13.58
C PHE A 125 12.91 -12.74 -12.35
N ASP A 126 14.00 -12.69 -11.59
CA ASP A 126 14.16 -13.41 -10.34
C ASP A 126 13.71 -12.53 -9.18
N PHE A 127 12.91 -13.09 -8.29
CA PHE A 127 12.38 -12.39 -7.13
C PHE A 127 12.85 -13.09 -5.85
N PRO A 128 12.99 -12.33 -4.75
CA PRO A 128 13.22 -12.91 -3.44
C PRO A 128 12.19 -13.97 -3.10
N GLU A 129 12.62 -14.95 -2.31
CA GLU A 129 11.73 -15.95 -1.77
C GLU A 129 10.62 -15.26 -0.96
N LYS A 130 9.39 -15.74 -1.17
CA LYS A 130 8.22 -15.21 -0.46
C LYS A 130 8.38 -15.47 1.03
N TYR A 131 8.33 -14.39 1.80
CA TYR A 131 8.29 -14.45 3.25
C TYR A 131 6.84 -14.46 3.71
N GLN A 132 6.37 -15.56 4.29
CA GLN A 132 5.07 -15.56 4.96
C GLN A 132 5.22 -14.90 6.33
N ALA A 133 5.01 -13.58 6.38
CA ALA A 133 4.95 -12.86 7.64
C ALA A 133 3.75 -13.39 8.46
N LYS A 134 4.03 -13.97 9.63
CA LYS A 134 2.95 -14.34 10.56
C LYS A 134 2.24 -13.05 11.00
N PRO A 135 0.91 -12.98 10.93
CA PRO A 135 0.17 -11.83 11.44
C PRO A 135 0.54 -11.59 12.91
N PRO A 136 0.69 -10.32 13.34
CA PRO A 136 0.86 -10.01 14.75
C PRO A 136 -0.29 -10.61 15.57
N LYS A 137 0.04 -11.17 16.73
CA LYS A 137 -1.00 -11.65 17.67
C LYS A 137 -1.54 -10.47 18.44
N PHE A 138 -2.86 -10.47 18.67
CA PHE A 138 -3.49 -9.52 19.57
C PHE A 138 -3.02 -9.76 21.01
N SER A 139 -2.57 -8.70 21.67
CA SER A 139 -2.20 -8.64 23.08
C SER A 139 -3.11 -7.67 23.81
N TRP A 140 -3.60 -8.09 24.97
CA TRP A 140 -4.46 -7.29 25.84
C TRP A 140 -3.69 -6.63 27.00
N LYS A 141 -2.37 -6.81 27.06
CA LYS A 141 -1.49 -6.28 28.12
C LYS A 141 -1.07 -4.83 27.81
N GLY A 142 -0.82 -4.05 28.87
CA GLY A 142 -0.30 -2.68 28.78
C GLY A 142 -1.35 -1.59 29.05
N SER A 143 -1.09 -0.40 28.55
CA SER A 143 -2.01 0.74 28.49
C SER A 143 -3.13 0.53 27.46
N ALA A 144 -4.16 1.39 27.48
CA ALA A 144 -5.20 1.36 26.46
C ALA A 144 -4.64 1.64 25.06
N SER A 145 -3.66 2.54 24.95
CA SER A 145 -2.95 2.84 23.70
C SER A 145 -2.22 1.63 23.15
N GLU A 146 -1.46 0.90 23.97
CA GLU A 146 -0.76 -0.31 23.53
C GLU A 146 -1.74 -1.41 23.07
N VAL A 147 -2.88 -1.57 23.75
CA VAL A 147 -3.90 -2.54 23.33
C VAL A 147 -4.60 -2.12 22.05
N ALA A 148 -4.91 -0.83 21.88
CA ALA A 148 -5.48 -0.31 20.63
C ALA A 148 -4.53 -0.53 19.45
N VAL A 149 -3.24 -0.25 19.63
CA VAL A 149 -2.21 -0.53 18.62
C VAL A 149 -2.09 -2.03 18.34
N SER A 150 -2.07 -2.86 19.38
CA SER A 150 -2.01 -4.31 19.21
C SER A 150 -3.24 -4.85 18.44
N LEU A 151 -4.42 -4.28 18.69
CA LEU A 151 -5.66 -4.60 17.98
C LEU A 151 -5.56 -4.22 16.49
N LEU A 152 -5.08 -3.01 16.19
CA LEU A 152 -4.84 -2.51 14.83
C LEU A 152 -3.79 -3.36 14.09
N ASN A 153 -2.69 -3.68 14.76
CA ASN A 153 -1.62 -4.51 14.21
C ASN A 153 -2.10 -5.94 13.90
N ALA A 154 -2.97 -6.51 14.74
CA ALA A 154 -3.43 -7.89 14.59
C ALA A 154 -4.54 -8.07 13.54
N TYR A 155 -5.45 -7.10 13.43
CA TYR A 155 -6.70 -7.27 12.67
C TYR A 155 -6.82 -6.40 11.42
N SER A 156 -6.03 -5.35 11.26
CA SER A 156 -5.98 -4.61 9.99
C SER A 156 -5.25 -5.43 8.94
N LYS A 157 -5.62 -5.30 7.66
CA LYS A 157 -4.91 -5.93 6.55
C LYS A 157 -3.94 -4.94 5.92
N PRO A 158 -2.69 -5.34 5.67
CA PRO A 158 -1.73 -4.47 5.01
C PRO A 158 -2.13 -3.93 3.66
N ALA A 159 -2.96 -4.66 2.92
CA ALA A 159 -3.55 -4.14 1.69
C ALA A 159 -4.33 -2.82 1.92
N ASN A 160 -5.03 -2.65 3.04
CA ASN A 160 -5.87 -1.46 3.23
C ASN A 160 -5.05 -0.27 3.75
N ASP A 161 -3.93 -0.52 4.43
CA ASP A 161 -3.18 0.51 5.13
C ASP A 161 -2.24 1.30 4.20
N ASN A 162 -2.09 2.61 4.44
CA ASN A 162 -1.50 3.51 3.45
C ASN A 162 0.04 3.43 3.32
N MET A 163 0.76 2.90 4.31
CA MET A 163 2.21 2.69 4.23
C MET A 163 2.72 1.86 5.43
N PHE A 164 3.56 0.87 5.14
CA PHE A 164 4.36 0.12 6.13
C PHE A 164 5.82 0.55 5.96
N PRO A 165 6.41 1.29 6.90
CA PRO A 165 7.84 1.54 6.86
C PRO A 165 8.60 0.20 6.93
N SER A 166 9.78 0.11 6.30
CA SER A 166 10.62 -1.10 6.31
C SER A 166 11.14 -1.49 7.70
N TRP A 167 10.92 -0.64 8.70
CA TRP A 167 11.47 -0.73 10.05
C TRP A 167 10.47 -1.20 11.10
N VAL A 168 9.30 -1.75 10.71
CA VAL A 168 8.28 -2.17 11.69
C VAL A 168 8.95 -3.01 12.76
N SER A 169 9.13 -2.42 13.94
CA SER A 169 9.74 -3.10 15.06
C SER A 169 8.78 -4.22 15.45
N SER A 170 9.32 -5.31 15.96
CA SER A 170 8.50 -6.41 16.47
C SER A 170 7.77 -6.05 17.77
N ASN A 171 7.76 -4.77 18.17
CA ASN A 171 7.15 -4.31 19.40
C ASN A 171 5.62 -4.23 19.26
N PRO A 172 4.86 -4.92 20.13
CA PRO A 172 3.39 -4.94 20.06
C PRO A 172 2.72 -3.58 20.22
N GLY A 173 3.40 -2.62 20.87
CA GLY A 173 2.89 -1.28 21.17
C GLY A 173 3.18 -0.22 20.10
N GLU A 174 3.96 -0.56 19.07
CA GLU A 174 4.31 0.37 17.99
C GLU A 174 3.41 0.17 16.77
N PRO A 175 2.82 1.24 16.21
CA PRO A 175 2.02 1.12 14.99
C PRO A 175 2.86 0.61 13.82
N ARG A 176 2.41 -0.44 13.15
CA ARG A 176 3.09 -0.95 11.94
C ARG A 176 2.78 -0.19 10.66
N ALA A 177 1.76 0.67 10.70
CA ALA A 177 1.30 1.44 9.57
C ALA A 177 1.28 2.92 9.93
N LEU A 178 1.55 3.78 8.94
CA LEU A 178 1.32 5.22 9.08
C LEU A 178 -0.12 5.53 9.47
N ARG A 179 -1.06 4.85 8.81
CA ARG A 179 -2.49 5.00 8.96
C ARG A 179 -3.14 3.65 8.70
N PHE A 180 -3.94 3.20 9.66
CA PHE A 180 -4.77 2.01 9.53
C PHE A 180 -6.06 2.36 8.82
N VAL A 181 -6.37 1.70 7.71
CA VAL A 181 -7.66 1.86 7.04
C VAL A 181 -8.51 0.64 7.35
N VAL A 182 -9.43 0.80 8.29
CA VAL A 182 -10.23 -0.31 8.82
C VAL A 182 -11.58 -0.40 8.10
N ASN A 183 -11.81 -1.53 7.44
CA ASN A 183 -13.09 -1.86 6.81
C ASN A 183 -14.05 -2.57 7.78
N GLY A 184 -15.29 -2.82 7.34
CA GLY A 184 -16.31 -3.46 8.16
C GLY A 184 -15.94 -4.86 8.66
N THR A 185 -15.22 -5.66 7.86
CA THR A 185 -14.81 -7.02 8.24
C THR A 185 -13.69 -7.00 9.28
N GLU A 186 -12.74 -6.09 9.13
CA GLU A 186 -11.66 -5.87 10.10
C GLU A 186 -12.23 -5.34 11.41
N ALA A 187 -13.11 -4.33 11.35
CA ALA A 187 -13.80 -3.79 12.52
C ALA A 187 -14.60 -4.88 13.28
N LYS A 188 -15.32 -5.76 12.58
CA LYS A 188 -16.03 -6.90 13.22
C LYS A 188 -15.08 -7.82 13.95
N SER A 189 -13.91 -8.11 13.36
CA SER A 189 -12.89 -8.96 13.98
C SER A 189 -12.28 -8.30 15.22
N MET A 190 -12.04 -6.98 15.16
CA MET A 190 -11.59 -6.18 16.28
C MET A 190 -12.61 -6.19 17.43
N VAL A 191 -13.88 -5.94 17.13
CA VAL A 191 -14.98 -5.98 18.12
C VAL A 191 -15.08 -7.36 18.76
N ALA A 192 -14.99 -8.44 17.98
CA ALA A 192 -15.02 -9.80 18.50
C ALA A 192 -13.84 -10.11 19.45
N ALA A 193 -12.67 -9.50 19.23
CA ALA A 193 -11.54 -9.60 20.14
C ALA A 193 -11.74 -8.75 21.41
N LEU A 194 -12.26 -7.53 21.27
CA LEU A 194 -12.56 -6.63 22.40
C LEU A 194 -13.60 -7.22 23.36
N LYS A 195 -14.65 -7.86 22.83
CA LYS A 195 -15.72 -8.49 23.64
C LYS A 195 -15.23 -9.54 24.66
N LYS A 196 -13.99 -10.02 24.52
CA LYS A 196 -13.35 -10.97 25.45
C LYS A 196 -12.72 -10.30 26.68
N LEU A 197 -12.64 -8.96 26.70
CA LEU A 197 -12.04 -8.19 27.80
C LEU A 197 -13.11 -7.74 28.79
N TYR A 198 -12.70 -7.23 29.96
CA TYR A 198 -13.62 -6.55 30.89
C TYR A 198 -14.22 -5.28 30.27
N VAL A 199 -15.47 -4.97 30.60
CA VAL A 199 -16.21 -3.82 30.03
C VAL A 199 -15.45 -2.50 30.20
N SER A 200 -14.87 -2.23 31.37
CA SER A 200 -14.05 -1.03 31.61
C SER A 200 -12.87 -0.92 30.63
N ARG A 201 -12.24 -2.07 30.33
CA ARG A 201 -11.14 -2.14 29.38
C ARG A 201 -11.61 -1.93 27.95
N GLN A 202 -12.73 -2.54 27.55
CA GLN A 202 -13.36 -2.31 26.25
C GLN A 202 -13.61 -0.82 26.01
N LYS A 203 -14.20 -0.14 26.99
CA LYS A 203 -14.45 1.31 26.94
C LYS A 203 -13.16 2.10 26.73
N SER A 204 -12.14 1.84 27.55
CA SER A 204 -10.85 2.55 27.43
C SER A 204 -10.18 2.38 26.05
N VAL A 205 -10.28 1.19 25.45
CA VAL A 205 -9.70 0.93 24.12
C VAL A 205 -10.54 1.59 23.03
N MET A 206 -11.87 1.62 23.15
CA MET A 206 -12.73 2.34 22.20
C MET A 206 -12.46 3.85 22.21
N THR A 207 -12.31 4.47 23.37
CA THR A 207 -11.94 5.89 23.49
C THR A 207 -10.59 6.17 22.84
N GLU A 208 -9.60 5.30 23.03
CA GLU A 208 -8.29 5.43 22.38
C GLU A 208 -8.37 5.29 20.85
N LEU A 209 -9.18 4.36 20.34
CA LEU A 209 -9.37 4.20 18.90
C LEU A 209 -10.01 5.47 18.28
N VAL A 210 -10.92 6.13 19.00
CA VAL A 210 -11.49 7.42 18.59
C VAL A 210 -10.43 8.52 18.56
N ALA A 211 -9.63 8.66 19.61
CA ALA A 211 -8.55 9.65 19.66
C ALA A 211 -7.57 9.47 18.48
N ARG A 212 -7.28 8.21 18.10
CA ARG A 212 -6.48 7.88 16.90
C ARG A 212 -7.17 8.20 15.58
N SER A 213 -8.50 8.31 15.57
CA SER A 213 -9.28 8.71 14.39
C SER A 213 -9.49 10.22 14.25
N GLU A 214 -9.16 10.99 15.28
CA GLU A 214 -9.22 12.45 15.25
C GLU A 214 -7.88 13.07 14.83
N GLY A 215 -6.76 12.37 15.09
CA GLY A 215 -5.41 12.85 14.80
C GLY A 215 -4.81 12.31 13.50
N SER A 216 -3.91 13.09 12.88
CA SER A 216 -3.09 12.67 11.72
C SER A 216 -1.69 12.18 12.14
N SER A 217 -1.54 11.67 13.36
CA SER A 217 -0.27 11.15 13.88
C SER A 217 0.05 9.76 13.31
N TYR A 218 1.32 9.34 13.45
CA TYR A 218 1.74 8.00 13.03
C TYR A 218 0.94 6.91 13.77
N GLY A 219 0.32 6.01 13.02
CA GLY A 219 -0.59 4.99 13.56
C GLY A 219 -2.01 5.49 13.80
N CYS A 220 -2.44 6.54 13.10
CA CYS A 220 -3.83 7.00 13.12
C CYS A 220 -4.78 5.96 12.49
N LEU A 221 -6.05 6.07 12.85
CA LEU A 221 -7.13 5.18 12.40
C LEU A 221 -8.05 5.95 11.44
N SER A 222 -8.21 5.45 10.22
CA SER A 222 -9.14 5.99 9.23
C SER A 222 -10.12 4.91 8.81
N PRO A 223 -11.20 4.69 9.58
CA PRO A 223 -12.15 3.65 9.26
C PRO A 223 -12.96 4.07 8.02
N THR A 224 -13.22 3.10 7.14
CA THR A 224 -14.23 3.27 6.07
C THR A 224 -15.61 3.48 6.69
N ASN A 225 -16.59 3.97 5.93
CA ASN A 225 -17.97 4.15 6.44
C ASN A 225 -18.53 2.86 7.08
N ALA A 226 -18.25 1.70 6.48
CA ALA A 226 -18.68 0.41 7.04
C ALA A 226 -17.92 0.02 8.32
N GLY A 227 -16.62 0.31 8.39
CA GLY A 227 -15.81 0.09 9.61
C GLY A 227 -16.24 1.02 10.74
N LYS A 228 -16.43 2.30 10.42
CA LYS A 228 -16.93 3.36 11.31
C LYS A 228 -18.24 2.93 11.94
N LYS A 229 -19.22 2.54 11.13
CA LYS A 229 -20.52 2.06 11.62
C LYS A 229 -20.39 0.90 12.62
N VAL A 230 -19.58 -0.12 12.30
CA VAL A 230 -19.39 -1.27 13.20
C VAL A 230 -18.79 -0.86 14.55
N LEU A 231 -17.80 0.04 14.54
CA LEU A 231 -17.13 0.51 15.75
C LEU A 231 -18.07 1.40 16.59
N GLU A 232 -18.83 2.29 15.95
CA GLU A 232 -19.80 3.18 16.62
C GLU A 232 -21.00 2.42 17.19
N ASP A 233 -21.55 1.46 16.44
CA ASP A 233 -22.62 0.59 16.94
C ASP A 233 -22.14 -0.17 18.20
N TYR A 234 -20.90 -0.68 18.19
CA TYR A 234 -20.33 -1.32 19.38
C TYR A 234 -20.02 -0.34 20.52
N ALA A 235 -19.61 0.90 20.24
CA ALA A 235 -19.43 1.91 21.28
C ALA A 235 -20.76 2.20 22.00
N LYS A 236 -21.87 2.28 21.25
CA LYS A 236 -23.22 2.44 21.78
C LYS A 236 -23.64 1.25 22.64
N ASP A 237 -23.33 0.02 22.25
CA ASP A 237 -23.56 -1.18 23.08
C ASP A 237 -22.86 -1.09 24.44
N LEU A 238 -21.73 -0.37 24.52
CA LEU A 238 -21.00 -0.14 25.78
C LEU A 238 -21.54 1.08 26.56
N GLY A 239 -22.54 1.78 26.05
CA GLY A 239 -23.05 3.03 26.62
C GLY A 239 -22.06 4.19 26.46
N LEU A 240 -21.31 4.22 25.34
CA LEU A 240 -20.47 5.34 24.94
C LEU A 240 -21.09 6.03 23.73
N ASP A 241 -21.10 7.36 23.73
CA ASP A 241 -21.43 8.17 22.56
C ASP A 241 -20.12 8.67 21.95
N LEU A 242 -19.68 7.99 20.90
CA LEU A 242 -18.37 8.17 20.27
C LEU A 242 -18.56 8.26 18.76
N GLU A 243 -17.91 9.25 18.15
CA GLU A 243 -17.86 9.40 16.70
C GLU A 243 -16.44 9.18 16.19
N PHE A 244 -16.28 8.32 15.19
CA PHE A 244 -14.97 8.11 14.56
C PHE A 244 -14.72 9.12 13.45
N GLY A 245 -13.56 9.76 13.49
CA GLY A 245 -13.09 10.67 12.45
C GLY A 245 -12.56 9.94 11.20
N GLN A 246 -12.14 10.74 10.20
CA GLN A 246 -11.46 10.25 9.00
C GLN A 246 -10.20 11.10 8.75
N PRO A 247 -9.12 10.85 9.51
CA PRO A 247 -7.95 11.69 9.46
C PRO A 247 -7.24 11.51 8.12
N ALA A 248 -6.69 12.62 7.61
CA ALA A 248 -5.76 12.57 6.50
C ALA A 248 -4.54 11.71 6.88
N ALA A 249 -3.90 11.10 5.89
CA ALA A 249 -2.66 10.39 6.15
C ALA A 249 -1.57 11.39 6.59
N PRO A 250 -0.72 11.05 7.57
CA PRO A 250 0.43 11.89 7.93
C PRO A 250 1.27 12.18 6.69
N HIS A 251 1.65 13.45 6.50
CA HIS A 251 2.59 13.83 5.44
C HIS A 251 4.01 13.48 5.88
N PHE A 252 4.72 12.67 5.10
CA PHE A 252 6.18 12.63 5.19
C PHE A 252 6.75 13.82 4.42
N HIS A 253 7.53 14.68 5.09
CA HIS A 253 8.56 15.43 4.39
C HIS A 253 9.59 14.41 3.90
N VAL A 254 9.56 14.15 2.60
CA VAL A 254 10.65 13.46 1.93
C VAL A 254 11.71 14.53 1.69
N SER A 255 12.65 14.66 2.62
CA SER A 255 13.93 15.35 2.38
C SER A 255 14.73 14.60 1.33
#